data_AF-A0AB37HQ07-F1
#
_entry.id   AF-A0AB37HQ07-F1
#
_cell.length_a   1.000
_cell.length_b   1.000
_cell.length_c   1.000
_cell.angle_alpha   90.00
_cell.angle_beta   90.00
_cell.angle_gamma   90.00
#
_symmetry.space_group_name_H-M   'P 1'
#
loop_
_entity.id
_entity.type
_entity.pdbx_description
1 polymer ?
#
loop_
_entity_poly.entity_id
_entity_poly.type
_entity_poly.pdbx_seq_one_letter_code
_entity_poly.pdbx_strand_id
1 'polypeptide(L)'
;MHGLFNQIRLNLITIENAEHILFTPYIMNKLKKNNVSEEILSLVHEGTELEDLKSLNILSDEELSRLINETERLLKNYHDIEFNDKIYNNFVIDKDSTSNN
;
A
#
# COMPACT_ATOMS: atom_id res chain seq x y z
N MET A 1 -3.74 11.79 5.85
CA MET A 1 -3.55 10.97 4.64
C MET A 1 -4.79 10.11 4.42
N HIS A 2 -5.35 10.02 3.20
CA HIS A 2 -6.60 9.29 2.90
C HIS A 2 -6.35 7.88 2.30
N GLY A 3 -5.36 7.13 2.82
CA GLY A 3 -5.11 5.75 2.38
C GLY A 3 -6.17 4.75 2.86
N LEU A 4 -6.31 3.60 2.19
CA LEU A 4 -7.35 2.60 2.47
C LEU A 4 -7.34 2.13 3.93
N PHE A 5 -6.18 1.80 4.50
CA PHE A 5 -6.08 1.41 5.92
C PHE A 5 -6.61 2.50 6.87
N ASN A 6 -6.32 3.78 6.58
CA ASN A 6 -6.83 4.88 7.39
C ASN A 6 -8.35 5.05 7.24
N GLN A 7 -8.90 4.84 6.03
CA GLN A 7 -10.35 4.89 5.80
C GLN A 7 -11.08 3.73 6.50
N ILE A 8 -10.49 2.52 6.51
CA ILE A 8 -10.99 1.37 7.28
C ILE A 8 -11.01 1.72 8.77
N ARG A 9 -9.89 2.21 9.33
CA ARG A 9 -9.79 2.57 10.75
C ARG A 9 -10.79 3.64 11.18
N LEU A 10 -11.07 4.60 10.30
CA LEU A 10 -12.08 5.65 10.54
C LEU A 10 -13.52 5.17 10.29
N ASN A 11 -13.73 3.88 9.98
CA ASN A 11 -15.02 3.30 9.60
C ASN A 11 -15.72 4.04 8.45
N LEU A 12 -14.95 4.63 7.53
CA LEU A 12 -15.47 5.31 6.34
C LEU A 12 -15.78 4.32 5.21
N ILE A 13 -15.03 3.22 5.16
CA ILE A 13 -15.25 2.09 4.24
C ILE A 13 -15.17 0.77 5.01
N THR A 14 -15.79 -0.28 4.47
CA THR A 14 -15.62 -1.65 4.97
C THR A 14 -14.30 -2.26 4.47
N ILE A 15 -13.87 -3.34 5.11
CA ILE A 15 -12.72 -4.14 4.64
C ILE A 15 -13.02 -4.73 3.25
N GLU A 16 -14.22 -5.28 3.05
CA GLU A 16 -14.72 -5.79 1.76
C GLU A 16 -14.59 -4.73 0.63
N ASN A 17 -14.94 -3.46 0.91
CA ASN A 17 -14.75 -2.39 -0.07
C ASN A 17 -13.27 -2.20 -0.41
N ALA A 18 -12.37 -2.23 0.58
CA ALA A 18 -10.94 -2.06 0.35
C ALA A 18 -10.33 -3.24 -0.43
N GLU A 19 -10.83 -4.46 -0.21
CA GLU A 19 -10.47 -5.64 -0.98
C GLU A 19 -10.88 -5.50 -2.43
N HIS A 20 -12.11 -5.09 -2.72
CA HIS A 20 -12.54 -4.85 -4.09
C HIS A 20 -11.78 -3.73 -4.81
N ILE A 21 -11.11 -2.83 -4.08
CA ILE A 21 -10.32 -1.74 -4.65
C ILE A 21 -8.87 -2.16 -4.89
N LEU A 22 -8.17 -2.65 -3.86
CA LEU A 22 -6.72 -2.86 -3.91
C LEU A 22 -6.30 -4.24 -3.39
N PHE A 23 -6.93 -4.73 -2.34
CA PHE A 23 -6.51 -5.98 -1.70
C PHE A 23 -7.14 -7.20 -2.40
N THR A 24 -6.82 -7.37 -3.68
CA THR A 24 -7.22 -8.58 -4.45
C THR A 24 -6.01 -9.38 -4.93
N PRO A 25 -6.18 -10.70 -5.14
CA PRO A 25 -5.18 -11.52 -5.83
C PRO A 25 -4.82 -11.00 -7.22
N TYR A 26 -5.77 -10.38 -7.93
CA TYR A 26 -5.53 -9.76 -9.24
C TYR A 26 -4.52 -8.61 -9.15
N ILE A 27 -4.74 -7.68 -8.22
CA ILE A 27 -3.83 -6.54 -8.00
C ILE A 27 -2.48 -7.05 -7.53
N MET A 28 -2.45 -8.00 -6.58
CA MET A 28 -1.21 -8.62 -6.11
C MET A 28 -0.36 -9.17 -7.27
N ASN A 29 -1.00 -9.94 -8.16
CA ASN A 29 -0.34 -10.51 -9.34
C ASN A 29 0.10 -9.43 -10.34
N LYS A 30 -0.67 -8.35 -10.49
CA LYS A 30 -0.30 -7.21 -11.33
C LYS A 30 0.92 -6.47 -10.78
N LEU A 31 0.97 -6.19 -9.48
CA LEU A 31 2.11 -5.51 -8.85
C LEU A 31 3.39 -6.35 -8.97
N LYS A 32 3.30 -7.66 -8.72
CA LYS A 32 4.43 -8.60 -8.90
C LYS A 32 4.97 -8.58 -10.33
N LYS A 33 4.09 -8.59 -11.33
CA LYS A 33 4.48 -8.54 -12.75
C LYS A 33 5.16 -7.23 -13.17
N ASN A 34 4.93 -6.14 -12.43
CA ASN A 34 5.51 -4.83 -12.70
C ASN A 34 6.75 -4.54 -11.82
N ASN A 35 7.34 -5.56 -11.18
CA ASN A 35 8.54 -5.42 -10.34
C ASN A 35 8.40 -4.35 -9.24
N VAL A 36 7.18 -4.20 -8.68
CA VAL A 36 6.95 -3.35 -7.51
C VAL A 36 7.75 -3.89 -6.33
N SER A 37 8.23 -3.00 -5.45
CA SER A 37 9.09 -3.40 -4.33
C SER A 37 8.39 -4.39 -3.39
N GLU A 38 9.17 -5.33 -2.86
CA GLU A 38 8.67 -6.36 -1.92
C GLU A 38 8.02 -5.74 -0.67
N GLU A 39 8.49 -4.58 -0.20
CA GLU A 39 7.86 -3.88 0.92
C GLU A 39 6.42 -3.44 0.61
N ILE A 40 6.16 -2.95 -0.61
CA ILE A 40 4.80 -2.56 -1.03
C ILE A 40 3.95 -3.82 -1.27
N LEU A 41 4.53 -4.86 -1.87
CA LEU A 41 3.85 -6.14 -2.06
C LEU A 41 3.42 -6.76 -0.73
N SER A 42 4.28 -6.71 0.30
CA SER A 42 3.95 -7.16 1.66
C SER A 42 2.75 -6.41 2.21
N LEU A 43 2.74 -5.08 2.14
CA LEU A 43 1.61 -4.29 2.65
C LEU A 43 0.29 -4.61 1.95
N VAL A 44 0.30 -4.76 0.62
CA VAL A 44 -0.92 -5.12 -0.11
C VAL A 44 -1.35 -6.55 0.26
N HIS A 45 -0.40 -7.44 0.56
CA HIS A 45 -0.70 -8.81 0.97
C HIS A 45 -1.30 -8.85 2.38
N GLU A 46 -0.73 -8.13 3.33
CA GLU A 46 -1.32 -7.97 4.67
C GLU A 46 -2.73 -7.36 4.57
N GLY A 47 -2.94 -6.44 3.62
CA GLY A 47 -4.26 -5.92 3.31
C GLY A 47 -5.27 -6.97 2.83
N THR A 48 -4.83 -8.03 2.13
CA THR A 48 -5.68 -9.15 1.68
C THR A 48 -6.08 -10.09 2.82
N GLU A 49 -5.43 -10.01 3.97
CA GLU A 49 -5.70 -10.87 5.13
C GLU A 49 -6.67 -10.22 6.13
N LEU A 50 -7.03 -8.95 5.93
CA LEU A 50 -7.82 -8.18 6.90
C LEU A 50 -9.20 -8.76 7.15
N GLU A 51 -9.90 -9.29 6.14
CA GLU A 51 -11.20 -9.92 6.34
C GLU A 51 -11.07 -11.17 7.22
N ASP A 52 -10.06 -11.99 6.98
CA ASP A 52 -9.77 -13.19 7.78
C ASP A 52 -9.47 -12.81 9.24
N LEU A 53 -8.60 -11.83 9.46
CA LEU A 53 -8.28 -11.32 10.80
C LEU A 53 -9.53 -10.78 11.52
N LYS A 54 -10.42 -10.10 10.78
CA LYS A 54 -11.69 -9.61 11.34
C LYS A 54 -12.63 -10.77 11.67
N SER A 55 -12.77 -11.76 10.78
CA SER A 55 -13.65 -12.91 10.99
C SER A 55 -13.24 -13.76 12.20
N LEU A 56 -11.93 -13.84 12.46
CA LEU A 56 -11.35 -14.50 13.62
C LEU A 56 -11.35 -13.62 14.89
N ASN A 57 -11.86 -12.38 14.79
CA ASN A 57 -11.91 -11.40 15.88
C ASN A 57 -10.54 -11.10 16.50
N ILE A 58 -9.49 -11.12 15.68
CA ILE A 58 -8.10 -10.83 16.05
C ILE A 58 -7.58 -9.52 15.45
N LEU A 59 -8.32 -8.92 14.51
CA LEU A 59 -7.98 -7.60 13.98
C LEU A 59 -8.11 -6.53 15.07
N SER A 60 -7.00 -5.87 15.39
CA SER A 60 -6.93 -4.79 16.39
C SER A 60 -6.68 -3.41 15.77
N ASP A 61 -7.04 -2.36 16.50
CA ASP A 61 -6.71 -0.98 16.12
C ASP A 61 -5.19 -0.74 16.05
N GLU A 62 -4.42 -1.46 16.87
CA GLU A 62 -2.96 -1.44 16.87
C GLU A 62 -2.41 -1.99 15.56
N GLU A 63 -3.00 -3.07 15.05
CA GLU A 63 -2.59 -3.69 13.78
C GLU A 63 -2.90 -2.77 12.59
N LEU A 64 -4.09 -2.17 12.55
CA LEU A 64 -4.40 -1.14 11.55
C LEU A 64 -3.46 0.06 11.65
N SER A 65 -3.08 0.46 12.86
CA SER A 65 -2.15 1.57 13.07
C SER A 65 -0.73 1.21 12.61
N ARG A 66 -0.29 -0.03 12.80
CA ARG A 66 0.98 -0.55 12.26
C ARG A 66 0.99 -0.46 10.74
N LEU A 67 -0.05 -0.96 10.07
CA LEU A 67 -0.17 -0.92 8.60
C LEU A 67 -0.15 0.52 8.05
N ILE A 68 -0.81 1.45 8.74
CA ILE A 68 -0.81 2.87 8.38
C ILE A 68 0.60 3.47 8.55
N ASN A 69 1.27 3.20 9.67
CA ASN A 69 2.62 3.70 9.92
C ASN A 69 3.63 3.17 8.89
N GLU A 70 3.54 1.89 8.52
CA GLU A 70 4.38 1.31 7.47
C GLU A 70 4.09 1.92 6.10
N THR A 71 2.82 2.14 5.76
CA THR A 71 2.44 2.84 4.53
C THR A 71 3.06 4.25 4.49
N GLU A 72 2.92 5.01 5.59
CA GLU A 72 3.50 6.36 5.69
C GLU A 72 5.02 6.35 5.63
N ARG A 73 5.67 5.36 6.26
CA ARG A 73 7.14 5.18 6.20
C ARG A 73 7.60 4.98 4.76
N LEU A 74 6.93 4.12 4.00
CA LEU A 74 7.29 3.88 2.60
C LEU A 74 7.07 5.12 1.75
N LEU A 75 5.94 5.82 1.93
CA LEU A 75 5.61 7.02 1.16
C LEU A 75 6.58 8.17 1.37
N LYS A 76 7.26 8.27 2.53
CA LYS A 76 8.33 9.27 2.74
C LYS A 76 9.45 9.16 1.71
N ASN A 77 9.73 7.96 1.21
CA ASN A 77 10.74 7.76 0.15
C ASN A 77 10.30 8.32 -1.21
N TYR A 78 9.03 8.71 -1.34
CA TYR A 78 8.42 9.24 -2.56
C TYR A 78 7.98 10.70 -2.41
N HIS A 79 8.38 11.38 -1.34
CA HIS A 79 7.95 12.76 -1.08
C HIS A 79 8.33 13.71 -2.22
N ASP A 80 9.54 13.56 -2.75
CA ASP A 80 10.09 14.42 -3.80
C ASP A 80 9.94 13.80 -5.20
N ILE A 81 9.22 12.69 -5.33
CA ILE A 81 9.00 12.02 -6.61
C ILE A 81 7.76 12.61 -7.27
N GLU A 82 7.93 13.24 -8.43
CA GLU A 82 6.83 13.71 -9.25
C GLU A 82 6.21 12.53 -10.02
N PHE A 83 5.02 12.10 -9.60
CA PHE A 83 4.26 11.07 -10.31
C PHE A 83 3.71 11.62 -11.64
N ASN A 84 4.47 11.43 -12.72
CA ASN A 84 4.10 11.81 -14.08
C ASN A 84 3.82 10.58 -14.97
N ASP A 85 3.29 10.81 -16.18
CA ASP A 85 2.91 9.76 -17.13
C ASP A 85 4.07 8.78 -17.45
N LYS A 86 5.33 9.22 -17.37
CA LYS A 86 6.49 8.31 -17.57
C LYS A 86 6.64 7.32 -16.41
N ILE A 87 6.42 7.75 -15.17
CA ILE A 87 6.45 6.87 -13.99
C ILE A 87 5.27 5.91 -14.03
N TYR A 88 4.07 6.36 -14.38
CA TYR A 88 2.88 5.50 -14.44
C TYR A 88 2.96 4.42 -15.53
N ASN A 89 3.60 4.73 -16.67
CA ASN A 89 3.71 3.79 -17.78
C ASN A 89 4.86 2.78 -17.62
N ASN A 90 5.92 3.10 -16.85
CA ASN A 90 7.08 2.23 -16.72
C ASN A 90 7.30 1.66 -15.31
N PHE A 91 6.66 2.19 -14.26
CA PHE A 91 6.90 1.82 -12.84
C PHE A 91 8.38 1.80 -12.41
N VAL A 92 9.29 2.41 -13.19
CA VAL A 92 10.69 2.59 -12.85
C VAL A 92 10.80 3.91 -12.11
N ILE A 93 11.05 3.81 -10.80
CA ILE A 93 11.42 4.97 -9.99
C ILE A 93 12.93 5.15 -10.13
N ASP A 94 13.35 6.07 -10.99
CA ASP A 94 14.73 6.56 -10.95
C ASP A 94 14.89 7.43 -9.70
N LYS A 95 15.63 6.93 -8.72
CA LYS A 95 16.19 7.78 -7.68
C LYS A 95 17.27 8.62 -8.35
N ASP A 96 17.02 9.92 -8.50
CA ASP A 96 18.05 10.85 -8.94
C ASP A 96 19.27 10.69 -8.04
N SER A 97 20.37 10.32 -8.69
CA SER A 97 21.68 10.35 -8.09
C SER A 97 22.00 11.82 -7.86
N THR A 98 21.82 12.32 -6.63
CA THR A 98 22.49 13.56 -6.22
C THR A 98 24.00 13.31 -6.23
N SER A 99 24.60 13.44 -7.40
CA SER A 99 26.01 13.79 -7.55
C SER A 99 26.07 15.32 -7.62
N ASN A 100 26.18 15.96 -6.46
CA ASN A 100 26.76 17.30 -6.41
C ASN A 100 28.26 17.13 -6.15
N ASN A 101 29.03 17.49 -7.18
CA ASN A 101 30.46 17.78 -7.12
C ASN A 101 30.77 18.86 -6.08
#